data_AF-A0AAN9TJS3-F1
#
_entry.id   AF-A0AAN9TJS3-F1
#
_cell.length_a   1.000
_cell.length_b   1.000
_cell.length_c   1.000
_cell.angle_alpha   90.00
_cell.angle_beta   90.00
_cell.angle_gamma   90.00
#
_symmetry.space_group_name_H-M   'P 1'
#
loop_
_entity.id
_entity.type
_entity.pdbx_description
1 polymer ?
#
loop_
_entity_poly.entity_id
_entity_poly.type
_entity_poly.pdbx_seq_one_letter_code
_entity_poly.pdbx_strand_id
1 'polypeptide(L)'
;MGTELLALAAGADSAGKILTATDRRNIEFLDVLIENEQKETIAHAVVQRYLQEVWQGNLNWAGWKTILLFFGFLFCPPVWIGFTLSLGHKYNQIPIIKYMSYLTSHLYLMALLMIVGITPIYPIQRPKLMPYWYEWILLVWLSGLLLFELTNPSDKSGLGWVKVSVLLFGISGVAVHLFGWAYVEPSSWPMLMYMRNQMFAVAFLLACVQILDFLSFHHLFGPWAIIIGDLMKDLARFLAVLAIFVVGFAMHVVALNQPNKGSFVDKSATKHPFSDVRMNPIVAFELLFFAVFGQATAEGLQKQEKQAEWTIVLFKIVYGIYMLVSVVVLINLLIAMMSDTYQRIQAQSDIEWKYGLAKLIRNMHRTTTTPSPINLITTWLMFLIHFCKQKMKQRKKPSLLQLVSFHSKNRLSARTKMGARWLAKVKKSQVVPKDSANVGVVHLSPLGSQLSFGTTTRIENVADWETIAKKYRLLMGDVEENKGRDTGAVSTDSIVISNSSEIGLIQQNNVNLANPPTCLIFRLDVSFFGQLSQFSAGCLIFRPVVSIFGWMSQFSAGCLIFRSVFSIFSWMSHFSSSCLNFRLGVSIFG
;
A
#
# COMPACT_ATOMS: atom_id res chain seq x y z
N MET A 1 -7.41 4.24 -28.37
CA MET A 1 -6.37 4.14 -29.43
C MET A 1 -5.06 3.57 -28.89
N GLY A 2 -4.42 4.18 -27.89
CA GLY A 2 -3.14 3.68 -27.34
C GLY A 2 -3.20 2.25 -26.77
N THR A 3 -4.27 1.92 -26.06
CA THR A 3 -4.57 0.57 -25.54
C THR A 3 -4.60 -0.48 -26.66
N GLU A 4 -5.40 -0.22 -27.68
CA GLU A 4 -5.63 -1.12 -28.82
C GLU A 4 -4.35 -1.33 -29.66
N LEU A 5 -3.61 -0.25 -29.92
CA LEU A 5 -2.34 -0.33 -30.65
C LEU A 5 -1.31 -1.16 -29.88
N LEU A 6 -1.23 -1.00 -28.55
CA LEU A 6 -0.33 -1.79 -27.72
C LEU A 6 -0.75 -3.27 -27.68
N ALA A 7 -2.05 -3.55 -27.62
CA ALA A 7 -2.57 -4.91 -27.67
C ALA A 7 -2.25 -5.60 -29.00
N LEU A 8 -2.45 -4.90 -30.12
CA LEU A 8 -2.11 -5.40 -31.46
C LEU A 8 -0.61 -5.60 -31.64
N ALA A 9 0.20 -4.64 -31.19
CA ALA A 9 1.65 -4.72 -31.28
C ALA A 9 2.20 -5.87 -30.45
N ALA A 10 1.68 -6.07 -29.24
CA ALA A 10 2.04 -7.19 -28.37
C ALA A 10 1.53 -8.56 -28.82
N GLY A 11 0.52 -8.59 -29.70
CA GLY A 11 0.06 -9.81 -30.35
C GLY A 11 0.95 -10.21 -31.53
N ALA A 12 1.58 -9.23 -32.19
CA ALA A 12 2.53 -9.46 -33.28
C ALA A 12 3.95 -9.77 -32.77
N ASP A 13 4.38 -9.08 -31.71
CA ASP A 13 5.69 -9.21 -31.08
C ASP A 13 5.59 -9.35 -29.56
N SER A 14 6.62 -9.89 -28.89
CA SER A 14 6.60 -10.00 -27.41
C SER A 14 6.46 -8.61 -26.75
N ALA A 15 5.41 -8.44 -25.93
CA ALA A 15 5.12 -7.22 -25.17
C ALA A 15 6.35 -6.65 -24.42
N GLY A 16 7.20 -7.54 -23.89
CA GLY A 16 8.41 -7.15 -23.18
C GLY A 16 9.43 -6.41 -24.05
N LYS A 17 9.52 -6.70 -25.36
CA LYS A 17 10.41 -5.98 -26.28
C LYS A 17 9.94 -4.54 -26.52
N ILE A 18 8.63 -4.35 -26.64
CA ILE A 18 8.03 -3.02 -26.86
C ILE A 18 8.15 -2.18 -25.60
N LEU A 19 7.87 -2.76 -24.42
CA LEU A 19 7.88 -2.04 -23.15
C LEU A 19 9.29 -1.67 -22.67
N THR A 20 10.31 -2.47 -23.03
CA THR A 20 11.73 -2.16 -22.77
C THR A 20 12.39 -1.36 -23.89
N ALA A 21 11.68 -1.11 -25.00
CA ALA A 21 12.19 -0.29 -26.08
C ALA A 21 12.50 1.12 -25.59
N THR A 22 13.56 1.71 -26.14
CA THR A 22 13.98 3.06 -25.77
C THR A 22 13.40 4.09 -26.73
N ASP A 23 12.90 5.20 -26.19
CA ASP A 23 12.52 6.37 -26.96
C ASP A 23 13.76 7.20 -27.37
N ARG A 24 13.59 8.23 -28.20
CA ARG A 24 14.63 9.20 -28.62
C ARG A 24 15.36 9.85 -27.44
N ARG A 25 14.72 9.89 -26.25
CA ARG A 25 15.30 10.37 -24.99
C ARG A 25 16.14 9.33 -24.23
N ASN A 26 16.31 8.11 -24.76
CA ASN A 26 16.90 6.94 -24.10
C ASN A 26 16.19 6.53 -22.79
N ILE A 27 14.88 6.77 -22.72
CA ILE A 27 14.02 6.35 -21.61
C ILE A 27 13.22 5.12 -22.08
N GLU A 28 13.02 4.14 -21.19
CA GLU A 28 12.21 2.95 -21.47
C GLU A 28 10.76 3.36 -21.75
N PHE A 29 10.10 2.72 -22.71
CA PHE A 29 8.73 3.10 -23.10
C PHE A 29 7.73 2.96 -21.94
N LEU A 30 7.90 1.96 -21.08
CA LEU A 30 7.09 1.81 -19.86
C LEU A 30 7.19 3.04 -18.94
N ASP A 31 8.38 3.64 -18.82
CA ASP A 31 8.57 4.85 -18.02
C ASP A 31 7.82 6.04 -18.61
N VAL A 32 7.87 6.19 -19.94
CA VAL A 32 7.14 7.24 -20.66
C VAL A 32 5.64 7.08 -20.46
N LEU A 33 5.11 5.86 -20.49
CA LEU A 33 3.69 5.59 -20.20
C LEU A 33 3.31 5.99 -18.76
N ILE A 34 4.20 5.72 -17.80
CA ILE A 34 3.95 6.07 -16.39
C ILE A 34 4.02 7.59 -16.18
N GLU A 35 5.01 8.25 -16.78
CA GLU A 35 5.20 9.71 -16.72
C GLU A 35 4.07 10.49 -17.39
N ASN A 36 3.53 9.98 -18.49
CA ASN A 36 2.36 10.56 -19.18
C ASN A 36 1.02 10.16 -18.53
N GLU A 37 1.04 9.50 -17.37
CA GLU A 37 -0.13 9.08 -16.61
C GLU A 37 -1.17 8.29 -17.43
N GLN A 38 -0.72 7.43 -18.35
CA GLN A 38 -1.60 6.62 -19.21
C GLN A 38 -2.18 5.41 -18.48
N LYS A 39 -3.04 5.68 -17.48
CA LYS A 39 -3.60 4.69 -16.55
C LYS A 39 -4.31 3.53 -17.26
N GLU A 40 -5.15 3.81 -18.25
CA GLU A 40 -5.90 2.79 -19.01
C GLU A 40 -4.98 1.86 -19.80
N THR A 41 -3.92 2.40 -20.41
CA THR A 41 -2.96 1.62 -21.20
C THR A 41 -2.12 0.71 -20.31
N ILE A 42 -1.72 1.19 -19.13
CA ILE A 42 -0.97 0.41 -18.15
C ILE A 42 -1.85 -0.68 -17.51
N ALA A 43 -3.13 -0.41 -17.28
CA ALA A 43 -4.07 -1.38 -16.71
C ALA A 43 -4.44 -2.52 -17.67
N HIS A 44 -4.08 -2.41 -18.95
CA HIS A 44 -4.33 -3.45 -19.95
C HIS A 44 -3.63 -4.77 -19.60
N ALA A 45 -4.31 -5.89 -19.85
CA ALA A 45 -3.88 -7.23 -19.41
C ALA A 45 -2.48 -7.63 -19.92
N VAL A 46 -2.12 -7.20 -21.14
CA VAL A 46 -0.80 -7.45 -21.75
C VAL A 46 0.33 -6.82 -20.93
N VAL A 47 0.16 -5.56 -20.51
CA VAL A 47 1.17 -4.83 -19.73
C VAL A 47 1.26 -5.41 -18.32
N GLN A 48 0.11 -5.73 -17.72
CA GLN A 48 0.04 -6.34 -16.40
C GLN A 48 0.73 -7.71 -16.35
N ARG A 49 0.56 -8.54 -17.39
CA ARG A 49 1.26 -9.82 -17.49
C ARG A 49 2.78 -9.64 -17.55
N TYR A 50 3.26 -8.71 -18.36
CA TYR A 50 4.68 -8.37 -18.42
C TYR A 50 5.21 -7.84 -17.07
N LEU A 51 4.48 -6.94 -16.41
CA LEU A 51 4.83 -6.43 -15.09
C LEU A 51 4.93 -7.53 -14.03
N GLN A 52 4.04 -8.53 -14.10
CA GLN A 52 4.08 -9.70 -13.22
C GLN A 52 5.32 -10.57 -13.49
N GLU A 53 5.73 -10.74 -14.74
CA GLU A 53 6.97 -11.42 -15.12
C GLU A 53 8.20 -10.66 -14.57
N VAL A 54 8.22 -9.32 -14.69
CA VAL A 54 9.28 -8.47 -14.10
C VAL A 54 9.31 -8.57 -12.58
N TRP A 55 8.14 -8.64 -11.93
CA TRP A 55 8.02 -8.77 -10.48
C TRP A 55 8.60 -10.08 -9.94
N GLN A 56 8.26 -11.20 -10.60
CA GLN A 56 8.79 -12.53 -10.25
C GLN A 56 10.26 -12.66 -10.66
N GLY A 57 10.70 -11.95 -11.70
CA GLY A 57 12.05 -12.04 -12.24
C GLY A 57 12.35 -13.47 -12.69
N ASN A 58 13.53 -13.98 -12.36
CA ASN A 58 13.91 -15.36 -12.70
C ASN A 58 13.45 -16.41 -11.65
N LEU A 59 12.45 -16.08 -10.83
CA LEU A 59 12.01 -16.92 -9.72
C LEU A 59 10.80 -17.78 -10.11
N ASN A 60 11.03 -18.98 -10.63
CA ASN A 60 9.96 -19.93 -11.01
C ASN A 60 9.39 -20.72 -9.81
N TRP A 61 9.22 -20.08 -8.65
CA TRP A 61 8.75 -20.77 -7.43
C TRP A 61 7.23 -20.79 -7.32
N ALA A 62 6.69 -21.87 -6.78
CA ALA A 62 5.29 -21.91 -6.37
C ALA A 62 5.02 -20.88 -5.25
N GLY A 63 3.87 -20.21 -5.29
CA GLY A 63 3.55 -19.11 -4.35
C GLY A 63 3.61 -19.49 -2.87
N TRP A 64 3.38 -20.76 -2.52
CA TRP A 64 3.55 -21.25 -1.15
C TRP A 64 5.01 -21.13 -0.67
N LYS A 65 6.00 -21.38 -1.54
CA LYS A 65 7.43 -21.28 -1.17
C LYS A 65 7.84 -19.83 -0.89
N THR A 66 7.28 -18.87 -1.63
CA THR A 66 7.52 -17.44 -1.37
C THR A 66 6.91 -16.99 -0.05
N ILE A 67 5.72 -17.52 0.31
CA ILE A 67 5.09 -17.27 1.61
C ILE A 67 5.93 -17.90 2.74
N LEU A 68 6.40 -19.14 2.56
CA LEU A 68 7.28 -19.81 3.53
C LEU A 68 8.58 -19.03 3.74
N LEU A 69 9.18 -18.51 2.66
CA LEU A 69 10.37 -17.65 2.74
C LEU A 69 10.10 -16.39 3.56
N PHE A 70 8.95 -15.76 3.38
CA PHE A 70 8.55 -14.58 4.16
C PHE A 70 8.45 -14.89 5.66
N PHE A 71 7.83 -16.01 6.04
CA PHE A 71 7.82 -16.45 7.44
C PHE A 71 9.24 -16.77 7.94
N GLY A 72 10.09 -17.35 7.09
CA GLY A 72 11.52 -17.53 7.38
C GLY A 72 12.23 -16.20 7.66
N PHE A 73 11.94 -15.14 6.92
CA PHE A 73 12.47 -13.81 7.19
C PHE A 73 11.97 -13.24 8.51
N LEU A 74 10.70 -13.45 8.86
CA LEU A 74 10.11 -12.92 10.09
C LEU A 74 10.68 -13.58 11.35
N PHE A 75 10.74 -14.91 11.37
CA PHE A 75 11.16 -15.67 12.55
C PHE A 75 12.67 -15.85 12.69
N CYS A 76 13.43 -15.78 11.58
CA CYS A 76 14.88 -15.94 11.58
C CYS A 76 15.58 -14.68 11.03
N PRO A 77 15.90 -13.68 11.88
CA PRO A 77 16.60 -12.47 11.45
C PRO A 77 17.91 -12.71 10.67
N PRO A 78 18.74 -13.73 11.00
CA PRO A 78 19.95 -14.01 10.21
C PRO A 78 19.67 -14.40 8.76
N VAL A 79 18.55 -15.10 8.50
CA VAL A 79 18.14 -15.47 7.14
C VAL A 79 17.77 -14.22 6.35
N TRP A 80 16.98 -13.33 6.95
CA TRP A 80 16.64 -12.04 6.35
C TRP A 80 17.89 -11.19 6.04
N ILE A 81 18.84 -11.10 6.97
CA ILE A 81 20.10 -10.37 6.76
C ILE A 81 20.91 -11.00 5.59
N GLY A 82 20.96 -12.33 5.51
CA GLY A 82 21.68 -13.02 4.43
C GLY A 82 21.13 -12.72 3.04
N PHE A 83 19.81 -12.63 2.88
CA PHE A 83 19.16 -12.33 1.59
C PHE A 83 19.20 -10.84 1.21
N THR A 84 19.27 -9.95 2.20
CA THR A 84 19.33 -8.50 2.00
C THR A 84 20.74 -7.98 1.77
N LEU A 85 21.76 -8.65 2.32
CA LEU A 85 23.14 -8.25 2.15
C LEU A 85 23.62 -8.63 0.74
N SER A 86 24.15 -7.64 0.01
CA SER A 86 24.52 -7.75 -1.40
C SER A 86 25.79 -8.59 -1.66
N LEU A 87 26.09 -9.59 -0.84
CA LEU A 87 27.31 -10.43 -0.92
C LEU A 87 27.26 -11.43 -2.10
N GLY A 88 26.90 -10.95 -3.29
CA GLY A 88 27.07 -11.69 -4.55
C GLY A 88 25.92 -12.60 -4.96
N HIS A 89 24.82 -12.67 -4.21
CA HIS A 89 23.69 -13.52 -4.59
C HIS A 89 22.74 -12.84 -5.60
N LYS A 90 22.36 -13.55 -6.68
CA LYS A 90 21.44 -13.07 -7.74
C LYS A 90 20.04 -12.67 -7.23
N TYR A 91 19.65 -13.11 -6.03
CA TYR A 91 18.30 -12.90 -5.47
C TYR A 91 18.05 -11.45 -5.01
N ASN A 92 19.08 -10.69 -4.66
CA ASN A 92 18.93 -9.29 -4.23
C ASN A 92 18.54 -8.36 -5.41
N GLN A 93 18.53 -8.84 -6.64
CA GLN A 93 18.06 -8.08 -7.80
C GLN A 93 16.55 -8.27 -8.06
N ILE A 94 15.94 -9.30 -7.48
CA ILE A 94 14.53 -9.64 -7.75
C ILE A 94 13.60 -8.72 -6.94
N PRO A 95 12.65 -8.00 -7.58
CA PRO A 95 11.77 -7.05 -6.91
C PRO A 95 10.96 -7.64 -5.76
N ILE A 96 10.38 -8.85 -5.92
CA ILE A 96 9.57 -9.48 -4.88
C ILE A 96 10.36 -9.73 -3.59
N ILE A 97 11.63 -10.16 -3.70
CA ILE A 97 12.47 -10.43 -2.52
C ILE A 97 12.87 -9.13 -1.83
N LYS A 98 13.21 -8.08 -2.60
CA LYS A 98 13.48 -6.75 -2.05
C LYS A 98 12.26 -6.23 -1.29
N TYR A 99 11.08 -6.30 -1.91
CA TYR A 99 9.83 -5.85 -1.32
C TYR A 99 9.51 -6.58 -0.01
N MET A 100 9.61 -7.92 -0.01
CA MET A 100 9.44 -8.70 1.22
C MET A 100 10.46 -8.32 2.29
N SER A 101 11.69 -7.99 1.90
CA SER A 101 12.71 -7.54 2.84
C SER A 101 12.40 -6.17 3.46
N TYR A 102 11.82 -5.24 2.69
CA TYR A 102 11.32 -3.95 3.20
C TYR A 102 10.12 -4.14 4.14
N LEU A 103 9.21 -5.06 3.81
CA LEU A 103 8.09 -5.42 4.67
C LEU A 103 8.57 -6.03 6.00
N THR A 104 9.48 -7.01 5.96
CA THR A 104 10.05 -7.60 7.18
C THR A 104 10.80 -6.56 8.03
N SER A 105 11.56 -5.66 7.41
CA SER A 105 12.21 -4.53 8.10
C SER A 105 11.20 -3.65 8.86
N HIS A 106 10.08 -3.34 8.22
CA HIS A 106 9.00 -2.54 8.81
C HIS A 106 8.31 -3.28 9.96
N LEU A 107 8.09 -4.59 9.84
CA LEU A 107 7.59 -5.41 10.94
C LEU A 107 8.56 -5.45 12.13
N TYR A 108 9.88 -5.50 11.89
CA TYR A 108 10.87 -5.38 12.96
C TYR A 108 10.89 -4.00 13.61
N LEU A 109 10.73 -2.92 12.84
CA LEU A 109 10.55 -1.59 13.41
C LEU A 109 9.32 -1.54 14.32
N MET A 110 8.20 -2.09 13.87
CA MET A 110 6.96 -2.15 14.66
C MET A 110 7.17 -2.93 15.97
N ALA A 111 7.86 -4.08 15.91
CA ALA A 111 8.22 -4.84 17.10
C ALA A 111 9.13 -4.05 18.06
N LEU A 112 10.12 -3.33 17.53
CA LEU A 112 11.02 -2.48 18.33
C LEU A 112 10.28 -1.29 18.97
N LEU A 113 9.37 -0.64 18.26
CA LEU A 113 8.53 0.43 18.80
C LEU A 113 7.61 -0.09 19.91
N MET A 114 7.05 -1.29 19.75
CA MET A 114 6.26 -1.96 20.78
C MET A 114 7.11 -2.24 22.03
N ILE A 115 8.30 -2.85 21.86
CA ILE A 115 9.21 -3.18 22.95
C ILE A 115 9.75 -1.93 23.66
N VAL A 116 9.98 -0.82 22.96
CA VAL A 116 10.53 0.42 23.57
C VAL A 116 9.44 1.28 24.21
N GLY A 117 8.34 1.51 23.49
CA GLY A 117 7.33 2.52 23.84
C GLY A 117 6.14 1.98 24.62
N ILE A 118 5.67 0.78 24.29
CA ILE A 118 4.38 0.26 24.78
C ILE A 118 4.58 -0.76 25.91
N THR A 119 5.38 -1.79 25.66
CA THR A 119 5.64 -2.89 26.60
C THR A 119 7.14 -2.98 26.90
N PRO A 120 7.69 -2.02 27.68
CA PRO A 120 9.10 -2.02 28.00
C PRO A 120 9.47 -3.20 28.90
N ILE A 121 10.52 -3.93 28.51
CA ILE A 121 11.06 -5.09 29.26
C ILE A 121 11.63 -4.64 30.61
N TYR A 122 12.21 -3.43 30.63
CA TYR A 122 12.79 -2.82 31.83
C TYR A 122 11.87 -1.74 32.38
N PRO A 123 11.88 -1.50 33.70
CA PRO A 123 11.03 -0.48 34.31
C PRO A 123 11.33 0.90 33.72
N ILE A 124 10.26 1.63 33.41
CA ILE A 124 10.29 2.97 32.81
C ILE A 124 10.96 3.98 33.75
N GLN A 125 10.68 3.85 35.06
CA GLN A 125 11.24 4.72 36.08
C GLN A 125 12.64 4.23 36.46
N ARG A 126 13.65 5.01 36.07
CA ARG A 126 15.06 4.68 36.30
C ARG A 126 15.86 5.87 36.85
N PRO A 127 16.87 5.63 37.72
CA PRO A 127 17.70 6.67 38.30
C PRO A 127 18.79 7.21 37.35
N LYS A 128 18.94 6.62 36.15
CA LYS A 128 19.84 7.11 35.09
C LYS A 128 19.10 7.09 33.76
N LEU A 129 19.11 8.18 33.01
CA LEU A 129 18.42 8.28 31.72
C LEU A 129 19.13 7.54 30.57
N MET A 130 20.20 6.76 30.85
CA MET A 130 21.01 6.13 29.81
C MET A 130 20.22 5.13 28.96
N PRO A 131 20.34 5.21 27.62
CA PRO A 131 19.57 4.34 26.74
C PRO A 131 20.01 2.88 26.80
N TYR A 132 19.02 1.98 26.76
CA TYR A 132 19.27 0.53 26.72
C TYR A 132 19.67 0.05 25.33
N TRP A 133 20.20 -1.18 25.24
CA TRP A 133 20.65 -1.77 23.98
C TRP A 133 19.54 -1.79 22.90
N TYR A 134 18.30 -2.07 23.26
CA TYR A 134 17.16 -2.07 22.32
C TYR A 134 16.71 -0.65 21.93
N GLU A 135 16.95 0.37 22.76
CA GLU A 135 16.72 1.78 22.42
C GLU A 135 17.77 2.27 21.40
N TRP A 136 19.02 1.82 21.54
CA TRP A 136 20.07 2.04 20.53
C TRP A 136 19.74 1.35 19.20
N ILE A 137 19.23 0.12 19.25
CA ILE A 137 18.77 -0.59 18.06
C ILE A 137 17.63 0.17 17.38
N LEU A 138 16.64 0.66 18.14
CA LEU A 138 15.56 1.48 17.58
C LEU A 138 16.11 2.75 16.91
N LEU A 139 17.07 3.43 17.53
CA LEU A 139 17.72 4.61 16.94
C LEU A 139 18.40 4.28 15.61
N VAL A 140 19.08 3.13 15.51
CA VAL A 140 19.69 2.65 14.26
C VAL A 140 18.62 2.40 13.19
N TRP A 141 17.48 1.81 13.55
CA TRP A 141 16.35 1.60 12.63
C TRP A 141 15.70 2.90 12.16
N LEU A 142 15.45 3.85 13.07
CA LEU A 142 14.88 5.16 12.75
C LEU A 142 15.83 6.01 11.89
N SER A 143 17.13 5.98 12.18
CA SER A 143 18.13 6.66 11.35
C SER A 143 18.29 6.01 9.97
N GLY A 144 18.20 4.68 9.87
CA GLY A 144 18.14 3.97 8.60
C GLY A 144 16.90 4.35 7.78
N LEU A 145 15.73 4.50 8.43
CA LEU A 145 14.53 4.98 7.75
C LEU A 145 14.64 6.45 7.30
N LEU A 146 15.24 7.31 8.12
CA LEU A 146 15.54 8.70 7.75
C LEU A 146 16.45 8.74 6.51
N LEU A 147 17.51 7.94 6.50
CA LEU A 147 18.42 7.83 5.36
C LEU A 147 17.69 7.32 4.11
N PHE A 148 16.82 6.33 4.25
CA PHE A 148 16.04 5.81 3.13
C PHE A 148 15.12 6.88 2.54
N GLU A 149 14.43 7.66 3.37
CA GLU A 149 13.56 8.75 2.93
C GLU A 149 14.34 9.90 2.29
N LEU A 150 15.52 10.24 2.81
CA LEU A 150 16.37 11.29 2.23
C LEU A 150 17.02 10.87 0.90
N THR A 151 17.34 9.59 0.74
CA THR A 151 17.96 9.07 -0.50
C THR A 151 16.93 8.77 -1.58
N ASN A 152 15.73 8.33 -1.18
CA ASN A 152 14.63 8.02 -2.08
C ASN A 152 13.37 8.68 -1.51
N PRO A 153 13.13 9.97 -1.82
CA PRO A 153 11.93 10.65 -1.34
C PRO A 153 10.70 9.91 -1.84
N SER A 154 9.80 9.55 -0.93
CA SER A 154 8.56 8.89 -1.31
C SER A 154 7.64 9.88 -2.00
N ASP A 155 6.96 9.43 -3.06
CA ASP A 155 5.87 10.21 -3.63
C ASP A 155 4.83 10.46 -2.52
N LYS A 156 4.49 11.73 -2.29
CA LYS A 156 3.54 12.13 -1.21
C LYS A 156 2.08 11.79 -1.53
N SER A 157 1.83 11.13 -2.66
CA SER A 157 0.48 10.73 -3.07
C SER A 157 -0.02 9.55 -2.22
N GLY A 158 -1.29 9.57 -1.83
CA GLY A 158 -1.94 8.49 -1.08
C GLY A 158 -1.33 8.24 0.30
N LEU A 159 -0.97 6.99 0.60
CA LEU A 159 -0.42 6.57 1.90
C LEU A 159 1.07 6.95 2.10
N GLY A 160 1.74 7.52 1.10
CA GLY A 160 3.17 7.90 1.20
C GLY A 160 3.46 8.90 2.33
N TRP A 161 2.50 9.75 2.69
CA TRP A 161 2.64 10.67 3.83
C TRP A 161 2.68 9.94 5.19
N VAL A 162 2.05 8.77 5.31
CA VAL A 162 2.03 7.99 6.56
C VAL A 162 3.45 7.59 6.97
N LYS A 163 4.29 7.18 6.01
CA LYS A 163 5.70 6.85 6.26
C LYS A 163 6.48 8.03 6.84
N VAL A 164 6.27 9.23 6.31
CA VAL A 164 6.89 10.46 6.81
C VAL A 164 6.39 10.78 8.22
N SER A 165 5.10 10.59 8.49
CA SER A 165 4.51 10.80 9.81
C SER A 165 5.05 9.82 10.86
N VAL A 166 5.21 8.53 10.54
CA VAL A 166 5.86 7.55 11.41
C VAL A 166 7.27 8.00 11.79
N LEU A 167 8.03 8.48 10.80
CA LEU A 167 9.38 8.98 11.01
C LEU A 167 9.40 10.24 11.88
N LEU A 168 8.46 11.16 11.68
CA LEU A 168 8.35 12.39 12.45
C LEU A 168 8.10 12.11 13.93
N PHE A 169 7.11 11.26 14.26
CA PHE A 169 6.82 10.89 15.66
C PHE A 169 7.93 10.02 16.28
N GLY A 170 8.61 9.20 15.47
CA GLY A 170 9.77 8.43 15.92
C GLY A 170 10.96 9.32 16.30
N ILE A 171 11.34 10.28 15.43
CA ILE A 171 12.42 11.23 15.70
C ILE A 171 12.06 12.15 16.86
N SER A 172 10.82 12.60 16.97
CA SER A 172 10.40 13.44 18.09
C SER A 172 10.48 12.69 19.43
N GLY A 173 10.13 11.40 19.48
CA GLY A 173 10.34 10.56 20.67
C GLY A 173 11.81 10.48 21.07
N VAL A 174 12.71 10.27 20.11
CA VAL A 174 14.16 10.29 20.37
C VAL A 174 14.64 11.68 20.82
N ALA A 175 14.12 12.75 20.22
CA ALA A 175 14.45 14.12 20.59
C ALA A 175 14.01 14.46 22.02
N VAL A 176 12.81 14.05 22.44
CA VAL A 176 12.32 14.17 23.82
C VAL A 176 13.26 13.46 24.79
N HIS A 177 13.75 12.26 24.43
CA HIS A 177 14.70 11.52 25.24
C HIS A 177 16.06 12.24 25.38
N LEU A 178 16.61 12.77 24.27
CA LEU A 178 17.85 13.53 24.27
C LEU A 178 17.73 14.86 25.04
N PHE A 179 16.58 15.54 24.91
CA PHE A 179 16.28 16.76 25.64
C PHE A 179 16.27 16.50 27.15
N GLY A 180 15.66 15.39 27.58
CA GLY A 180 15.71 14.95 28.97
C GLY A 180 17.09 14.74 29.53
N TRP A 181 17.97 14.17 28.71
CA TRP A 181 19.34 13.87 29.11
C TRP A 181 20.18 15.15 29.29
N ALA A 182 19.95 16.15 28.44
CA ALA A 182 20.76 17.37 28.41
C ALA A 182 20.29 18.49 29.36
N TYR A 183 18.98 18.64 29.56
CA TYR A 183 18.42 19.88 30.16
C TYR A 183 17.50 19.67 31.37
N VAL A 184 17.03 18.44 31.64
CA VAL A 184 15.91 18.22 32.59
C VAL A 184 16.39 17.61 33.90
N GLU A 185 15.97 18.22 35.02
CA GLU A 185 16.27 17.73 36.36
C GLU A 185 15.62 16.35 36.64
N PRO A 186 16.26 15.49 37.48
CA PRO A 186 15.77 14.14 37.76
C PRO A 186 14.34 14.02 38.27
N SER A 187 13.79 15.08 38.88
CA SER A 187 12.42 15.10 39.41
C SER A 187 11.35 14.93 38.32
N SER A 188 11.58 15.45 37.11
CA SER A 188 10.59 15.44 36.02
C SER A 188 10.82 14.36 34.96
N TRP A 189 11.81 13.47 35.15
CA TRP A 189 12.09 12.35 34.25
C TRP A 189 10.91 11.39 34.02
N PRO A 190 10.06 11.07 35.01
CA PRO A 190 8.90 10.18 34.78
C PRO A 190 7.93 10.74 33.74
N MET A 191 7.65 12.05 33.80
CA MET A 191 6.75 12.72 32.87
C MET A 191 7.31 12.74 31.45
N LEU A 192 8.61 13.02 31.33
CA LEU A 192 9.30 13.00 30.04
C LEU A 192 9.30 11.59 29.41
N MET A 193 9.55 10.55 30.21
CA MET A 193 9.50 9.17 29.75
C MET A 193 8.09 8.75 29.31
N TYR A 194 7.06 9.21 30.02
CA TYR A 194 5.68 9.04 29.58
C TYR A 194 5.43 9.70 28.23
N MET A 195 5.82 10.96 28.05
CA MET A 195 5.64 11.70 26.78
C MET A 195 6.37 11.01 25.62
N ARG A 196 7.61 10.58 25.83
CA ARG A 196 8.38 9.78 24.87
C ARG A 196 7.62 8.51 24.46
N ASN A 197 7.12 7.77 25.44
CA ASN A 197 6.40 6.52 25.21
C ASN A 197 5.09 6.76 24.44
N GLN A 198 4.36 7.86 24.72
CA GLN A 198 3.18 8.25 23.95
C GLN A 198 3.53 8.58 22.49
N MET A 199 4.63 9.29 22.23
CA MET A 199 5.07 9.55 20.86
C MET A 199 5.43 8.24 20.12
N PHE A 200 6.09 7.30 20.78
CA PHE A 200 6.36 5.98 20.18
C PHE A 200 5.09 5.15 19.99
N ALA A 201 4.09 5.25 20.87
CA ALA A 201 2.80 4.60 20.70
C ALA A 201 2.02 5.15 19.49
N VAL A 202 2.03 6.47 19.30
CA VAL A 202 1.45 7.10 18.09
C VAL A 202 2.23 6.68 16.85
N ALA A 203 3.57 6.64 16.91
CA ALA A 203 4.39 6.16 15.80
C ALA A 203 4.08 4.69 15.46
N PHE A 204 3.84 3.84 16.47
CA PHE A 204 3.42 2.45 16.29
C PHE A 204 2.05 2.35 15.61
N LEU A 205 1.06 3.13 16.05
CA LEU A 205 -0.28 3.16 15.43
C LEU A 205 -0.19 3.55 13.95
N LEU A 206 0.58 4.59 13.63
CA LEU A 206 0.80 5.02 12.25
C LEU A 206 1.61 3.96 11.46
N ALA A 207 2.53 3.25 12.10
CA ALA A 207 3.23 2.14 11.47
C ALA A 207 2.27 1.00 11.14
N CYS A 208 1.28 0.69 12.00
CA CYS A 208 0.23 -0.27 11.66
C CYS A 208 -0.58 0.16 10.43
N VAL A 209 -0.94 1.45 10.32
CA VAL A 209 -1.61 1.99 9.12
C VAL A 209 -0.71 1.85 7.89
N GLN A 210 0.59 2.08 8.03
CA GLN A 210 1.56 1.91 6.95
C GLN A 210 1.64 0.46 6.42
N ILE A 211 1.28 -0.55 7.21
CA ILE A 211 1.20 -1.94 6.72
C ILE A 211 0.17 -2.08 5.59
N LEU A 212 -0.88 -1.26 5.56
CA LEU A 212 -1.86 -1.26 4.46
C LEU A 212 -1.22 -0.88 3.13
N ASP A 213 -0.23 0.02 3.14
CA ASP A 213 0.55 0.36 1.95
C ASP A 213 1.34 -0.86 1.45
N PHE A 214 1.92 -1.63 2.39
CA PHE A 214 2.58 -2.89 2.06
C PHE A 214 1.63 -4.05 1.69
N LEU A 215 0.34 -3.97 2.01
CA LEU A 215 -0.64 -4.97 1.57
C LEU A 215 -1.24 -4.62 0.21
N SER A 216 -1.02 -3.39 -0.28
CA SER A 216 -1.59 -2.90 -1.53
C SER A 216 -1.10 -3.64 -2.78
N PHE A 217 0.01 -4.40 -2.72
CA PHE A 217 0.44 -5.26 -3.82
C PHE A 217 -0.53 -6.42 -4.08
N HIS A 218 -1.33 -6.82 -3.09
CA HIS A 218 -2.24 -7.93 -3.21
C HIS A 218 -3.54 -7.50 -3.90
N HIS A 219 -3.97 -8.25 -4.91
CA HIS A 219 -5.15 -7.92 -5.72
C HIS A 219 -6.47 -7.74 -4.94
N LEU A 220 -6.62 -8.40 -3.78
CA LEU A 220 -7.81 -8.19 -2.93
C LEU A 220 -7.73 -6.89 -2.09
N PHE A 221 -6.54 -6.49 -1.66
CA PHE A 221 -6.37 -5.36 -0.72
C PHE A 221 -6.01 -4.05 -1.40
N GLY A 222 -5.39 -4.11 -2.57
CA GLY A 222 -4.94 -2.97 -3.34
C GLY A 222 -6.05 -1.99 -3.71
N PRO A 223 -7.10 -2.42 -4.46
CA PRO A 223 -8.21 -1.55 -4.81
C PRO A 223 -8.92 -0.97 -3.57
N TRP A 224 -9.00 -1.75 -2.48
CA TRP A 224 -9.63 -1.28 -1.23
C TRP A 224 -8.89 -0.11 -0.61
N ALA A 225 -7.55 -0.09 -0.63
CA ALA A 225 -6.78 1.04 -0.11
C ALA A 225 -7.05 2.34 -0.91
N ILE A 226 -7.22 2.23 -2.23
CA ILE A 226 -7.58 3.36 -3.10
C ILE A 226 -9.00 3.85 -2.78
N ILE A 227 -9.96 2.93 -2.72
CA ILE A 227 -11.36 3.21 -2.37
C ILE A 227 -11.46 3.91 -1.01
N ILE A 228 -10.77 3.40 0.02
CA ILE A 228 -10.76 3.99 1.36
C ILE A 228 -10.30 5.45 1.31
N GLY A 229 -9.25 5.76 0.54
CA GLY A 229 -8.74 7.13 0.41
C GLY A 229 -9.76 8.10 -0.19
N ASP A 230 -10.54 7.66 -1.17
CA ASP A 230 -11.61 8.47 -1.75
C ASP A 230 -12.82 8.60 -0.83
N LEU A 231 -13.22 7.51 -0.18
CA LEU A 231 -14.30 7.50 0.81
C LEU A 231 -13.97 8.38 2.04
N MET A 232 -12.70 8.54 2.40
CA MET A 232 -12.29 9.47 3.47
C MET A 232 -12.64 10.93 3.16
N LYS A 233 -12.70 11.34 1.88
CA LYS A 233 -13.13 12.69 1.49
C LYS A 233 -14.61 12.92 1.78
N ASP A 234 -15.44 11.90 1.56
CA ASP A 234 -16.88 11.92 1.84
C ASP A 234 -17.11 11.91 3.35
N LEU A 235 -16.38 11.04 4.06
CA LEU A 235 -16.38 11.00 5.51
C LEU A 235 -15.99 12.34 6.14
N ALA A 236 -14.97 13.03 5.62
CA ALA A 236 -14.53 14.32 6.14
C ALA A 236 -15.61 15.40 5.96
N ARG A 237 -16.26 15.46 4.79
CA ARG A 237 -17.39 16.37 4.54
C ARG A 237 -18.55 16.09 5.48
N PHE A 238 -18.87 14.81 5.70
CA PHE A 238 -19.91 14.41 6.64
C PHE A 238 -19.56 14.75 8.10
N LEU A 239 -18.33 14.48 8.53
CA LEU A 239 -17.85 14.75 9.89
C LEU A 239 -17.96 16.25 10.21
N ALA A 240 -17.73 17.14 9.23
CA ALA A 240 -17.94 18.57 9.41
C ALA A 240 -19.40 18.91 9.72
N VAL A 241 -20.36 18.32 8.99
CA VAL A 241 -21.80 18.49 9.25
C VAL A 241 -22.16 17.94 10.64
N LEU A 242 -21.70 16.73 10.97
CA LEU A 242 -21.92 16.14 12.29
C LEU A 242 -21.36 17.03 13.40
N ALA A 243 -20.13 17.54 13.25
CA ALA A 243 -19.49 18.41 14.24
C ALA A 243 -20.30 19.69 14.50
N ILE A 244 -20.91 20.30 13.47
CA ILE A 244 -21.77 21.47 13.64
C ILE A 244 -22.97 21.14 14.53
N PHE A 245 -23.64 20.01 14.29
CA PHE A 245 -24.75 19.57 15.14
C PHE A 245 -24.29 19.23 16.55
N VAL A 246 -23.22 18.45 16.73
CA VAL A 246 -22.71 18.08 18.05
C VAL A 246 -22.33 19.32 18.86
N VAL A 247 -21.64 20.30 18.27
CA VAL A 247 -21.30 21.56 18.94
C VAL A 247 -22.56 22.36 19.30
N GLY A 248 -23.52 22.47 18.37
CA GLY A 248 -24.79 23.18 18.62
C GLY A 248 -25.58 22.58 19.79
N PHE A 249 -25.74 21.25 19.79
CA PHE A 249 -26.41 20.54 20.88
C PHE A 249 -25.59 20.54 22.18
N ALA A 250 -24.26 20.49 22.12
CA ALA A 250 -23.39 20.59 23.30
C ALA A 250 -23.58 21.93 24.00
N MET A 251 -23.59 23.04 23.26
CA MET A 251 -23.86 24.36 23.81
C MET A 251 -25.27 24.45 24.42
N HIS A 252 -26.26 23.81 23.79
CA HIS A 252 -27.62 23.76 24.34
C HIS A 252 -27.69 22.95 25.65
N VAL A 253 -27.00 21.82 25.74
CA VAL A 253 -26.90 21.00 26.96
C VAL A 253 -26.17 21.74 28.10
N VAL A 254 -25.15 22.54 27.77
CA VAL A 254 -24.50 23.43 28.74
C VAL A 254 -25.50 24.48 29.27
N ALA A 255 -26.33 25.04 28.40
CA ALA A 255 -27.37 26.00 28.80
C ALA A 255 -28.44 25.35 29.69
N LEU A 256 -28.86 24.11 29.41
CA LEU A 256 -29.81 23.36 30.25
C LEU A 256 -29.25 23.00 31.64
N ASN A 257 -27.93 22.93 31.78
CA ASN A 257 -27.26 22.69 33.07
C ASN A 257 -27.10 23.97 33.93
N GLN A 258 -27.68 25.10 33.51
CA GLN A 258 -27.70 26.31 34.33
C GLN A 258 -28.65 26.15 35.53
N PRO A 259 -28.34 26.78 36.68
CA PRO A 259 -29.16 26.67 37.87
C PRO A 259 -30.51 27.38 37.67
N ASN A 260 -31.60 26.61 37.71
CA ASN A 260 -32.98 27.08 37.52
C ASN A 260 -33.78 27.21 38.85
N LYS A 261 -33.34 26.51 39.91
CA LYS A 261 -33.86 26.73 41.26
C LYS A 261 -32.91 27.67 41.99
N GLY A 262 -33.47 28.70 42.63
CA GLY A 262 -32.73 29.62 43.47
C GLY A 262 -32.09 28.87 44.63
N SER A 263 -30.85 28.41 44.45
CA SER A 263 -29.93 28.38 45.57
C SER A 263 -29.85 29.81 46.04
N PHE A 264 -30.41 30.09 47.22
CA PHE A 264 -30.31 31.39 47.88
C PHE A 264 -28.88 31.89 47.68
N VAL A 265 -28.76 32.96 46.90
CA VAL A 265 -27.51 33.63 46.63
C VAL A 265 -26.96 34.00 48.01
N ASP A 266 -25.86 33.37 48.42
CA ASP A 266 -24.99 33.98 49.42
C ASP A 266 -24.59 35.34 48.82
N LYS A 267 -25.27 36.39 49.25
CA LYS A 267 -25.09 37.77 48.77
C LYS A 267 -23.67 38.30 49.07
N SER A 268 -22.82 37.50 49.70
CA SER A 268 -21.45 37.80 50.09
C SER A 268 -20.36 37.21 49.16
N ALA A 269 -20.70 36.35 48.19
CA ALA A 269 -19.70 35.78 47.28
C ALA A 269 -19.54 36.63 46.02
N THR A 270 -18.32 37.10 45.77
CA THR A 270 -17.94 37.73 44.49
C THR A 270 -18.22 36.76 43.34
N LYS A 271 -19.18 37.09 42.48
CA LYS A 271 -19.48 36.30 41.28
C LYS A 271 -18.31 36.41 40.30
N HIS A 272 -17.58 35.31 40.10
CA HIS A 272 -16.59 35.22 39.04
C HIS A 272 -17.27 35.06 37.67
N PRO A 273 -16.64 35.51 36.56
CA PRO A 273 -17.11 35.21 35.22
C PRO A 273 -17.33 33.70 35.05
N PHE A 274 -18.42 33.29 34.39
CA PHE A 274 -18.82 31.89 34.18
C PHE A 274 -19.23 31.10 35.44
N SER A 275 -19.52 31.76 36.57
CA SER A 275 -19.99 31.09 37.80
C SER A 275 -21.24 30.22 37.62
N ASP A 276 -22.07 30.56 36.63
CA ASP A 276 -23.36 29.91 36.37
C ASP A 276 -23.24 28.75 35.37
N VAL A 277 -22.07 28.58 34.74
CA VAL A 277 -21.77 27.47 33.82
C VAL A 277 -21.28 26.27 34.64
N ARG A 278 -22.17 25.31 34.91
CA ARG A 278 -21.86 24.12 35.73
C ARG A 278 -21.20 22.98 34.95
N MET A 279 -21.32 23.00 33.63
CA MET A 279 -20.76 22.00 32.71
C MET A 279 -19.82 22.69 31.73
N ASN A 280 -18.57 22.22 31.65
CA ASN A 280 -17.62 22.72 30.66
C ASN A 280 -18.12 22.30 29.26
N PRO A 281 -18.20 23.22 28.27
CA PRO A 281 -18.59 22.91 26.89
C PRO A 281 -17.82 21.75 26.26
N ILE A 282 -16.54 21.58 26.60
CA ILE A 282 -15.71 20.49 26.06
C ILE A 282 -16.21 19.13 26.58
N VAL A 283 -16.59 19.06 27.85
CA VAL A 283 -17.14 17.84 28.47
C VAL A 283 -18.51 17.51 27.89
N ALA A 284 -19.33 18.54 27.60
CA ALA A 284 -20.61 18.36 26.93
C ALA A 284 -20.46 17.85 25.49
N PHE A 285 -19.49 18.39 24.76
CA PHE A 285 -19.12 17.92 23.43
C PHE A 285 -18.68 16.46 23.45
N GLU A 286 -17.79 16.08 24.38
CA GLU A 286 -17.30 14.71 24.52
C GLU A 286 -18.44 13.72 24.84
N LEU A 287 -19.31 14.06 25.81
CA LEU A 287 -20.44 13.22 26.18
C LEU A 287 -21.44 13.04 25.03
N LEU A 288 -21.73 14.08 24.27
CA LEU A 288 -22.60 13.98 23.09
C LEU A 288 -21.93 13.24 21.94
N PHE A 289 -20.63 13.41 21.74
CA PHE A 289 -19.87 12.64 20.75
C PHE A 289 -19.96 11.14 21.05
N PHE A 290 -19.77 10.74 22.31
CA PHE A 290 -19.94 9.34 22.73
C PHE A 290 -21.42 8.88 22.72
N ALA A 291 -22.39 9.79 22.83
CA ALA A 291 -23.80 9.48 22.66
C ALA A 291 -24.14 8.95 21.26
N VAL A 292 -23.43 9.41 20.21
CA VAL A 292 -23.61 8.88 18.82
C VAL A 292 -23.35 7.37 18.77
N PHE A 293 -22.43 6.87 19.60
CA PHE A 293 -22.11 5.45 19.73
C PHE A 293 -22.98 4.72 20.77
N GLY A 294 -23.98 5.40 21.35
CA GLY A 294 -24.86 4.84 22.37
C GLY A 294 -24.24 4.69 23.76
N GLN A 295 -23.11 5.36 24.05
CA GLN A 295 -22.40 5.25 25.33
C GLN A 295 -22.81 6.29 26.38
N ALA A 296 -23.62 7.28 26.02
CA ALA A 296 -24.19 8.24 26.96
C ALA A 296 -25.72 8.08 27.02
N THR A 297 -26.30 8.46 28.15
CA THR A 297 -27.75 8.49 28.37
C THR A 297 -28.19 9.91 28.71
N ALA A 298 -29.48 10.21 28.53
CA ALA A 298 -30.03 11.52 28.89
C ALA A 298 -29.76 11.91 30.36
N GLU A 299 -29.69 10.92 31.26
CA GLU A 299 -29.37 11.12 32.68
C GLU A 299 -27.89 11.45 32.89
N GLY A 300 -26.98 10.88 32.09
CA GLY A 300 -25.55 11.20 32.13
C GLY A 300 -25.22 12.63 31.68
N LEU A 301 -26.13 13.32 31.00
CA LEU A 301 -25.99 14.72 30.62
C LEU A 301 -26.37 15.70 31.75
N GLN A 302 -27.06 15.21 32.79
CA GLN A 302 -27.46 16.00 33.94
C GLN A 302 -26.36 15.96 34.99
N LYS A 303 -25.74 17.11 35.28
CA LYS A 303 -24.72 17.20 36.34
C LYS A 303 -25.29 17.67 37.69
N GLN A 304 -26.50 18.22 37.70
CA GLN A 304 -27.11 18.80 38.88
C GLN A 304 -28.29 17.97 39.39
N GLU A 305 -28.17 17.45 40.61
CA GLU A 305 -29.19 16.64 41.29
C GLU A 305 -30.43 17.46 41.71
N LYS A 306 -30.28 18.78 41.91
CA LYS A 306 -31.35 19.71 42.33
C LYS A 306 -31.84 20.61 41.19
N GLN A 307 -32.47 20.03 40.15
CA GLN A 307 -33.17 20.80 39.12
C GLN A 307 -34.70 20.67 39.28
N ALA A 308 -35.47 21.43 38.49
CA ALA A 308 -36.92 21.25 38.43
C ALA A 308 -37.25 20.02 37.58
N GLU A 309 -38.32 19.30 37.93
CA GLU A 309 -38.69 18.05 37.25
C GLU A 309 -38.98 18.26 35.75
N TRP A 310 -39.50 19.44 35.38
CA TRP A 310 -39.73 19.79 33.97
C TRP A 310 -38.42 19.93 33.17
N THR A 311 -37.32 20.29 33.81
CA THR A 311 -36.02 20.39 33.15
C THR A 311 -35.51 19.00 32.74
N ILE A 312 -35.79 17.96 33.52
CA ILE A 312 -35.46 16.56 33.18
C ILE A 312 -36.18 16.14 31.89
N VAL A 313 -37.43 16.54 31.74
CA VAL A 313 -38.21 16.29 30.51
C VAL A 313 -37.55 16.99 29.32
N LEU A 314 -37.10 18.24 29.48
CA LEU A 314 -36.37 18.95 28.42
C LEU A 314 -35.05 18.28 28.05
N PHE A 315 -34.27 17.78 29.01
CA PHE A 315 -33.07 17.00 28.72
C PHE A 315 -33.40 15.77 27.85
N LYS A 316 -34.46 15.03 28.21
CA LYS A 316 -34.91 13.87 27.43
C LYS A 316 -35.36 14.25 26.02
N ILE A 317 -36.08 15.36 25.86
CA ILE A 317 -36.54 15.85 24.55
C ILE A 317 -35.35 16.28 23.69
N VAL A 318 -34.46 17.12 24.21
CA VAL A 318 -33.28 17.61 23.48
C VAL A 318 -32.36 16.45 23.11
N TYR A 319 -32.11 15.53 24.05
CA TYR A 319 -31.34 14.32 23.79
C TYR A 319 -32.02 13.43 22.75
N GLY A 320 -33.35 13.26 22.82
CA GLY A 320 -34.11 12.48 21.83
C GLY A 320 -34.04 13.08 20.42
N ILE A 321 -34.18 14.40 20.29
CA ILE A 321 -34.01 15.12 19.01
C ILE A 321 -32.58 14.96 18.50
N TYR A 322 -31.59 15.12 19.37
CA TYR A 322 -30.19 14.90 19.02
C TYR A 322 -29.95 13.48 18.48
N MET A 323 -30.45 12.44 19.16
CA MET A 323 -30.30 11.05 18.70
C MET A 323 -31.04 10.78 17.39
N LEU A 324 -32.22 11.37 17.20
CA LEU A 324 -32.96 11.28 15.94
C LEU A 324 -32.17 11.92 14.79
N VAL A 325 -31.69 13.15 14.97
CA VAL A 325 -30.96 13.85 13.92
C VAL A 325 -29.61 13.18 13.66
N SER A 326 -28.81 12.91 14.69
CA SER A 326 -27.46 12.35 14.51
C SER A 326 -27.48 10.89 14.08
N VAL A 327 -28.10 10.00 14.87
CA VAL A 327 -28.01 8.55 14.64
C VAL A 327 -28.97 8.09 13.55
N VAL A 328 -30.23 8.55 13.56
CA VAL A 328 -31.23 8.07 12.59
C VAL A 328 -31.10 8.79 11.25
N VAL A 329 -30.87 10.10 11.22
CA VAL A 329 -30.81 10.84 9.95
C VAL A 329 -29.37 10.88 9.43
N LEU A 330 -28.43 11.49 10.15
CA LEU A 330 -27.10 11.77 9.62
C LEU A 330 -26.31 10.48 9.33
N ILE A 331 -26.25 9.50 10.23
CA ILE A 331 -25.52 8.25 9.96
C ILE A 331 -26.12 7.49 8.76
N ASN A 332 -27.45 7.41 8.63
CA ASN A 332 -28.08 6.73 7.50
C ASN A 332 -27.81 7.45 6.17
N LEU A 333 -27.75 8.78 6.18
CA LEU A 333 -27.32 9.56 5.01
C LEU A 333 -25.84 9.34 4.68
N LEU A 334 -24.95 9.21 5.68
CA LEU A 334 -23.54 8.86 5.46
C LEU A 334 -23.44 7.49 4.77
N ILE A 335 -24.16 6.49 5.25
CA ILE A 335 -24.15 5.14 4.67
C ILE A 335 -24.62 5.19 3.20
N ALA A 336 -25.71 5.92 2.93
CA ALA A 336 -26.22 6.09 1.57
C ALA A 336 -25.19 6.77 0.64
N MET A 337 -24.57 7.87 1.09
CA MET A 337 -23.56 8.59 0.32
C MET A 337 -22.32 7.73 0.04
N MET A 338 -21.82 7.02 1.06
CA MET A 338 -20.64 6.16 0.93
C MET A 338 -20.93 4.97 0.01
N SER A 339 -22.14 4.42 0.03
CA SER A 339 -22.55 3.33 -0.87
C SER A 339 -22.62 3.78 -2.33
N ASP A 340 -23.19 4.95 -2.62
CA ASP A 340 -23.25 5.51 -3.96
C ASP A 340 -21.83 5.80 -4.50
N THR A 341 -21.00 6.48 -3.69
CA THR A 341 -19.61 6.73 -4.05
C THR A 341 -18.85 5.43 -4.29
N TYR A 342 -18.99 4.42 -3.42
CA TYR A 342 -18.32 3.12 -3.57
C TYR A 342 -18.64 2.48 -4.92
N GLN A 343 -19.92 2.40 -5.29
CA GLN A 343 -20.35 1.80 -6.56
C GLN A 343 -19.78 2.55 -7.77
N ARG A 344 -19.74 3.88 -7.71
CA ARG A 344 -19.18 4.72 -8.78
C ARG A 344 -17.67 4.57 -8.94
N ILE A 345 -16.92 4.48 -7.84
CA ILE A 345 -15.45 4.47 -7.88
C ILE A 345 -14.84 3.07 -8.00
N GLN A 346 -15.60 2.00 -7.78
CA GLN A 346 -15.08 0.64 -7.75
C GLN A 346 -14.32 0.26 -9.04
N ALA A 347 -14.90 0.49 -10.21
CA ALA A 347 -14.25 0.14 -11.49
C ALA A 347 -13.00 0.99 -11.76
N GLN A 348 -13.06 2.29 -11.46
CA GLN A 348 -11.93 3.19 -11.63
C GLN A 348 -10.78 2.86 -10.68
N SER A 349 -11.11 2.46 -9.44
CA SER A 349 -10.11 2.14 -8.42
C SER A 349 -9.23 0.94 -8.79
N ASP A 350 -9.74 -0.03 -9.56
CA ASP A 350 -8.94 -1.16 -10.07
C ASP A 350 -7.90 -0.69 -11.10
N ILE A 351 -8.29 0.22 -12.00
CA ILE A 351 -7.37 0.82 -12.99
C ILE A 351 -6.29 1.63 -12.26
N GLU A 352 -6.68 2.43 -11.27
CA GLU A 352 -5.74 3.23 -10.48
C GLU A 352 -4.81 2.36 -9.63
N TRP A 353 -5.32 1.27 -9.07
CA TRP A 353 -4.52 0.29 -8.35
C TRP A 353 -3.48 -0.36 -9.27
N LYS A 354 -3.87 -0.84 -10.45
CA LYS A 354 -2.93 -1.42 -11.45
C LYS A 354 -1.84 -0.44 -11.88
N TYR A 355 -2.20 0.84 -12.01
CA TYR A 355 -1.23 1.91 -12.27
C TYR A 355 -0.28 2.13 -11.07
N GLY A 356 -0.81 2.16 -9.84
CA GLY A 356 -0.02 2.23 -8.61
C GLY A 356 0.93 1.04 -8.45
N LEU A 357 0.45 -0.16 -8.78
CA LEU A 357 1.25 -1.39 -8.80
C LEU A 357 2.39 -1.32 -9.81
N ALA A 358 2.14 -0.78 -11.02
CA ALA A 358 3.19 -0.57 -12.02
C ALA A 358 4.28 0.39 -11.51
N LYS A 359 3.90 1.50 -10.85
CA LYS A 359 4.85 2.42 -10.18
C LYS A 359 5.65 1.70 -9.10
N LEU A 360 5.01 0.90 -8.26
CA LEU A 360 5.67 0.13 -7.22
C LEU A 360 6.70 -0.85 -7.80
N ILE A 361 6.31 -1.66 -8.80
CA ILE A 361 7.18 -2.64 -9.44
C ILE A 361 8.39 -1.94 -10.07
N ARG A 362 8.17 -0.84 -10.80
CA ARG A 362 9.24 -0.02 -11.38
C ARG A 362 10.20 0.49 -10.30
N ASN A 363 9.65 1.08 -9.22
CA ASN A 363 10.44 1.62 -8.14
C ASN A 363 11.30 0.52 -7.50
N MET A 364 10.72 -0.64 -7.19
CA MET A 364 11.44 -1.79 -6.61
C MET A 364 12.50 -2.38 -7.55
N HIS A 365 12.23 -2.38 -8.86
CA HIS A 365 13.19 -2.82 -9.87
C HIS A 365 14.41 -1.89 -9.93
N ARG A 366 14.19 -0.56 -9.96
CA ARG A 366 15.25 0.45 -10.03
C ARG A 366 16.00 0.68 -8.72
N THR A 367 15.33 0.60 -7.57
CA THR A 367 15.98 0.83 -6.29
C THR A 367 16.96 -0.30 -5.97
N THR A 368 18.23 0.06 -5.82
CA THR A 368 19.30 -0.85 -5.40
C THR A 368 19.65 -0.72 -3.91
N THR A 369 19.01 0.22 -3.22
CA THR A 369 19.18 0.42 -1.78
C THR A 369 18.69 -0.79 -1.02
N THR A 370 19.41 -1.19 0.02
CA THR A 370 18.99 -2.22 0.96
C THR A 370 17.92 -1.65 1.91
N PRO A 371 17.11 -2.50 2.58
CA PRO A 371 16.15 -2.04 3.58
C PRO A 371 16.86 -1.47 4.84
N SER A 372 16.15 -0.61 5.59
CA SER A 372 16.59 -0.18 6.92
C SER A 372 16.71 -1.40 7.86
N PRO A 373 17.70 -1.49 8.75
CA PRO A 373 18.81 -0.59 9.03
C PRO A 373 20.08 -0.92 8.23
N ILE A 374 20.04 -1.98 7.42
CA ILE A 374 21.19 -2.51 6.69
C ILE A 374 21.69 -1.48 5.66
N ASN A 375 20.81 -0.60 5.18
CA ASN A 375 21.18 0.57 4.38
C ASN A 375 22.21 1.48 5.04
N LEU A 376 22.12 1.68 6.35
CA LEU A 376 23.09 2.47 7.10
C LEU A 376 24.43 1.73 7.09
N ILE A 377 24.45 0.46 7.46
CA ILE A 377 25.69 -0.32 7.51
C ILE A 377 26.37 -0.38 6.13
N THR A 378 25.61 -0.63 5.07
CA THR A 378 26.15 -0.71 3.69
C THR A 378 26.68 0.64 3.18
N THR A 379 26.00 1.75 3.45
CA THR A 379 26.49 3.10 3.07
C THR A 379 27.77 3.47 3.83
N TRP A 380 27.81 3.22 5.15
CA TRP A 380 29.02 3.44 5.95
C TRP A 380 30.18 2.54 5.52
N LEU A 381 29.94 1.26 5.24
CA LEU A 381 30.97 0.34 4.72
C LEU A 381 31.50 0.80 3.36
N MET A 382 30.63 1.23 2.44
CA MET A 382 31.05 1.76 1.14
C MET A 382 31.88 3.03 1.28
N PHE A 383 31.47 3.94 2.18
CA PHE A 383 32.24 5.14 2.50
C PHE A 383 33.61 4.81 3.09
N LEU A 384 33.70 3.85 4.03
CA LEU A 384 34.95 3.40 4.63
C LEU A 384 35.88 2.74 3.60
N ILE A 385 35.36 1.89 2.71
CA ILE A 385 36.14 1.28 1.63
C ILE A 385 36.67 2.36 0.68
N HIS A 386 35.84 3.35 0.34
CA HIS A 386 36.27 4.47 -0.49
C HIS A 386 37.38 5.28 0.18
N PHE A 387 37.21 5.61 1.46
CA PHE A 387 38.20 6.32 2.26
C PHE A 387 39.52 5.55 2.40
N CYS A 388 39.46 4.23 2.65
CA CYS A 388 40.63 3.35 2.67
C CYS A 388 41.30 3.27 1.29
N LYS A 389 40.55 3.14 0.19
CA LYS A 389 41.10 3.17 -1.18
C LYS A 389 41.75 4.52 -1.50
N GLN A 390 41.15 5.62 -1.04
CA GLN A 390 41.72 6.96 -1.19
C GLN A 390 43.02 7.10 -0.40
N LYS A 391 43.07 6.63 0.86
CA LYS A 391 44.31 6.59 1.65
C LYS A 391 45.37 5.65 1.06
N MET A 392 44.99 4.52 0.46
CA MET A 392 45.92 3.62 -0.23
C MET A 392 46.45 4.22 -1.54
N LYS A 393 45.62 4.97 -2.29
CA LYS A 393 46.08 5.75 -3.46
C LYS A 393 47.04 6.88 -3.08
N GLN A 394 46.82 7.54 -1.93
CA GLN A 394 47.73 8.54 -1.38
C GLN A 394 49.04 7.91 -0.88
N ARG A 395 49.00 6.74 -0.23
CA ARG A 395 50.22 6.02 0.23
C ARG A 395 51.05 5.41 -0.90
N LYS A 396 50.46 5.09 -2.06
CA LYS A 396 51.19 4.61 -3.26
C LYS A 396 51.93 5.73 -4.03
N LYS A 397 51.80 7.00 -3.61
CA LYS A 397 52.55 8.15 -4.15
C LYS A 397 53.17 8.96 -3.00
N PRO A 398 54.08 8.37 -2.20
CA PRO A 398 55.49 8.81 -2.28
C PRO A 398 56.50 7.74 -1.79
N SER A 399 57.27 7.13 -2.68
CA SER A 399 58.53 6.46 -2.28
C SER A 399 59.49 6.18 -3.46
N LEU A 400 59.01 6.17 -4.70
CA LEU A 400 59.88 5.95 -5.88
C LEU A 400 60.56 7.24 -6.40
N LEU A 401 59.95 8.41 -6.21
CA LEU A 401 60.51 9.69 -6.64
C LEU A 401 61.56 10.27 -5.68
N GLN A 402 61.67 9.76 -4.45
CA GLN A 402 62.64 10.26 -3.47
C GLN A 402 63.98 9.52 -3.54
N LEU A 403 64.04 8.32 -4.11
CA LEU A 403 65.30 7.61 -4.34
C LEU A 403 66.03 8.08 -5.62
N VAL A 404 65.29 8.52 -6.64
CA VAL A 404 65.88 9.01 -7.92
C VAL A 404 66.35 10.47 -7.81
N SER A 405 65.78 11.28 -6.90
CA SER A 405 66.14 12.68 -6.75
C SER A 405 67.49 12.94 -6.06
N PHE A 406 68.11 11.91 -5.44
CA PHE A 406 69.41 12.08 -4.79
C PHE A 406 70.61 11.90 -5.75
N HIS A 407 70.40 11.25 -6.90
CA HIS A 407 71.47 10.99 -7.88
C HIS A 407 71.53 11.98 -9.05
N SER A 408 70.50 12.83 -9.22
CA SER A 408 70.41 13.83 -10.30
C SER A 408 70.53 15.27 -9.79
N LYS A 409 71.50 15.53 -8.92
CA LYS A 409 71.86 16.90 -8.48
C LYS A 409 73.20 17.41 -8.99
N ASN A 410 73.89 16.66 -9.84
CA ASN A 410 75.06 17.17 -10.55
C ASN A 410 74.84 17.07 -12.06
N ARG A 411 74.91 18.24 -12.71
CA ARG A 411 74.77 18.54 -14.14
C ARG A 411 73.33 18.67 -14.64
N LEU A 412 72.88 19.92 -14.79
CA LEU A 412 72.19 20.39 -16.00
C LEU A 412 72.26 21.93 -16.06
N SER A 413 72.74 22.42 -17.20
CA SER A 413 73.16 23.80 -17.48
C SER A 413 71.99 24.75 -17.80
N ALA A 414 72.21 26.05 -17.61
CA ALA A 414 71.25 27.16 -17.72
C ALA A 414 70.58 27.36 -19.09
N ARG A 415 70.90 26.56 -20.11
CA ARG A 415 70.42 26.73 -21.49
C ARG A 415 69.01 26.18 -21.76
N THR A 416 68.44 25.34 -20.89
CA THR A 416 67.12 24.71 -21.11
C THR A 416 65.95 25.53 -20.53
N LYS A 417 66.21 26.55 -19.70
CA LYS A 417 65.15 27.40 -19.11
C LYS A 417 64.50 28.38 -20.11
N MET A 418 65.18 28.72 -21.22
CA MET A 418 64.63 29.67 -22.20
C MET A 418 63.65 29.04 -23.21
N GLY A 419 63.83 27.77 -23.58
CA GLY A 419 62.93 27.08 -24.52
C GLY A 419 61.50 26.89 -23.99
N ALA A 420 61.36 26.60 -22.70
CA ALA A 420 60.05 26.42 -22.06
C ALA A 420 59.23 27.73 -21.96
N ARG A 421 59.91 28.89 -21.92
CA ARG A 421 59.24 30.21 -21.84
C ARG A 421 58.76 30.71 -23.21
N TRP A 422 59.40 30.30 -24.31
CA TRP A 422 58.96 30.66 -25.66
C TRP A 422 57.66 29.93 -26.05
N LEU A 423 57.56 28.63 -25.76
CA LEU A 423 56.35 27.82 -26.04
C LEU A 423 55.11 28.27 -25.26
N ALA A 424 55.30 28.83 -24.06
CA ALA A 424 54.19 29.39 -23.26
C ALA A 424 53.66 30.73 -23.81
N LYS A 425 54.44 31.45 -24.63
CA LYS A 425 54.10 32.78 -25.14
C LYS A 425 53.42 32.72 -26.52
N VAL A 426 53.67 31.68 -27.32
CA VAL A 426 53.04 31.48 -28.64
C VAL A 426 51.59 30.95 -28.53
N LYS A 427 51.24 30.25 -27.44
CA LYS A 427 49.91 29.65 -27.26
C LYS A 427 48.82 30.63 -26.79
N LYS A 428 49.15 31.92 -26.59
CA LYS A 428 48.24 32.93 -25.99
C LYS A 428 47.61 33.89 -27.01
N SER A 429 47.79 33.66 -28.30
CA SER A 429 47.31 34.57 -29.36
C SER A 429 46.52 33.84 -30.46
N GLN A 430 45.43 33.17 -30.09
CA GLN A 430 44.38 32.76 -31.03
C GLN A 430 43.01 33.04 -30.40
N VAL A 431 42.28 33.98 -31.02
CA VAL A 431 40.94 34.42 -30.67
C VAL A 431 39.95 33.73 -31.63
N VAL A 432 38.95 33.03 -31.11
CA VAL A 432 37.79 32.50 -31.86
C VAL A 432 36.54 32.76 -31.01
N PRO A 433 35.38 33.15 -31.61
CA PRO A 433 34.27 33.72 -30.86
C PRO A 433 33.38 32.67 -30.19
N LYS A 434 32.57 33.20 -29.28
CA LYS A 434 31.74 32.54 -28.28
C LYS A 434 30.32 32.37 -28.83
N ASP A 435 29.77 31.16 -28.76
CA ASP A 435 28.32 30.93 -28.66
C ASP A 435 28.01 29.73 -27.76
N SER A 436 26.87 29.86 -27.10
CA SER A 436 26.42 29.21 -25.88
C SER A 436 25.73 27.85 -26.07
N ALA A 437 26.03 26.88 -25.19
CA ALA A 437 25.08 25.87 -24.74
C ALA A 437 25.52 25.25 -23.41
N ASN A 438 24.63 25.33 -22.41
CA ASN A 438 24.76 24.73 -21.09
C ASN A 438 24.81 23.19 -21.21
N VAL A 439 25.84 22.56 -20.64
CA VAL A 439 25.86 21.12 -20.35
C VAL A 439 25.83 20.93 -18.84
N GLY A 440 24.70 20.44 -18.36
CA GLY A 440 24.47 20.08 -16.97
C GLY A 440 25.34 18.91 -16.51
N VAL A 441 25.69 18.99 -15.23
CA VAL A 441 26.48 18.08 -14.41
C VAL A 441 26.05 16.61 -14.60
N VAL A 442 26.97 15.78 -15.10
CA VAL A 442 26.82 14.33 -15.17
C VAL A 442 27.09 13.71 -13.79
N HIS A 443 26.05 13.12 -13.22
CA HIS A 443 26.14 12.26 -12.03
C HIS A 443 26.80 10.93 -12.42
N LEU A 444 27.94 10.63 -11.78
CA LEU A 444 28.75 9.43 -12.00
C LEU A 444 28.12 8.20 -11.32
N SER A 445 27.57 7.28 -12.10
CA SER A 445 27.32 5.89 -11.70
C SER A 445 28.58 5.04 -11.94
N PRO A 446 29.05 4.21 -10.99
CA PRO A 446 30.20 3.35 -11.23
C PRO A 446 29.78 1.96 -11.73
N LEU A 447 30.36 1.58 -12.86
CA LEU A 447 30.75 0.22 -13.29
C LEU A 447 29.73 -0.93 -13.14
N GLY A 448 29.09 -1.26 -14.28
CA GLY A 448 28.60 -2.60 -14.61
C GLY A 448 28.86 -2.87 -16.11
N SER A 449 29.64 -3.92 -16.40
CA SER A 449 29.82 -4.58 -17.71
C SER A 449 30.10 -3.73 -18.96
N GLN A 450 31.39 -3.47 -19.21
CA GLN A 450 31.91 -3.45 -20.58
C GLN A 450 31.85 -4.88 -21.13
N LEU A 451 30.77 -5.25 -21.83
CA LEU A 451 30.65 -6.36 -22.78
C LEU A 451 29.19 -6.44 -23.28
N SER A 452 28.83 -5.57 -24.21
CA SER A 452 27.82 -5.72 -25.27
C SER A 452 27.47 -4.34 -25.80
N PHE A 453 28.21 -3.85 -26.79
CA PHE A 453 27.72 -2.81 -27.69
C PHE A 453 26.80 -3.50 -28.72
N GLY A 454 25.67 -4.01 -28.23
CA GLY A 454 24.59 -4.56 -29.05
C GLY A 454 23.42 -3.59 -29.01
N THR A 455 23.17 -2.92 -30.14
CA THR A 455 21.90 -2.28 -30.54
C THR A 455 20.86 -2.09 -29.43
N THR A 456 20.79 -0.90 -28.85
CA THR A 456 19.60 -0.52 -28.07
C THR A 456 18.40 -0.56 -29.01
N THR A 457 17.43 -1.43 -28.72
CA THR A 457 16.21 -1.54 -29.53
C THR A 457 15.38 -0.27 -29.33
N ARG A 458 15.32 0.56 -30.37
CA ARG A 458 14.51 1.77 -30.40
C ARG A 458 13.06 1.44 -30.73
N ILE A 459 12.12 2.13 -30.10
CA ILE A 459 10.68 1.89 -30.28
C ILE A 459 10.24 1.94 -31.74
N GLU A 460 10.85 2.80 -32.55
CA GLU A 460 10.58 2.97 -33.98
C GLU A 460 10.84 1.68 -34.80
N ASN A 461 11.80 0.86 -34.38
CA ASN A 461 12.26 -0.33 -35.13
C ASN A 461 11.90 -1.65 -34.44
N VAL A 462 11.18 -1.61 -33.32
CA VAL A 462 10.89 -2.82 -32.51
C VAL A 462 9.73 -3.63 -33.07
N ALA A 463 8.80 -2.97 -33.74
CA ALA A 463 7.61 -3.60 -34.31
C ALA A 463 7.34 -3.04 -35.71
N ASP A 464 6.67 -3.82 -36.55
CA ASP A 464 6.21 -3.36 -37.85
C ASP A 464 4.95 -2.50 -37.70
N TRP A 465 5.17 -1.21 -37.43
CA TRP A 465 4.13 -0.24 -37.17
C TRP A 465 3.18 -0.04 -38.35
N GLU A 466 3.62 -0.24 -39.60
CA GLU A 466 2.76 -0.12 -40.78
C GLU A 466 1.70 -1.23 -40.82
N THR A 467 2.14 -2.47 -40.58
CA THR A 467 1.23 -3.63 -40.50
C THR A 467 0.27 -3.50 -39.31
N ILE A 468 0.74 -3.02 -38.15
CA ILE A 468 -0.09 -2.80 -36.97
C ILE A 468 -1.11 -1.68 -37.22
N ALA A 469 -0.70 -0.58 -37.85
CA ALA A 469 -1.60 0.53 -38.19
C ALA A 469 -2.70 0.07 -39.16
N LYS A 470 -2.36 -0.76 -40.16
CA LYS A 470 -3.34 -1.35 -41.07
C LYS A 470 -4.35 -2.23 -40.33
N LYS A 471 -3.89 -3.10 -39.41
CA LYS A 471 -4.78 -3.92 -38.56
C LYS A 471 -5.68 -3.07 -37.66
N TYR A 472 -5.17 -1.97 -37.12
CA TYR A 472 -5.95 -1.04 -36.31
C TYR A 472 -7.06 -0.36 -37.11
N ARG A 473 -6.76 0.14 -38.32
CA ARG A 473 -7.77 0.73 -39.22
C ARG A 473 -8.86 -0.28 -39.58
N LEU A 474 -8.48 -1.52 -39.88
CA LEU A 474 -9.42 -2.62 -40.14
C LEU A 474 -10.36 -2.89 -38.95
N LEU A 475 -9.86 -2.84 -37.71
CA LEU A 475 -10.69 -3.01 -36.51
C LEU A 475 -11.64 -1.83 -36.26
N MET A 476 -11.23 -0.61 -36.60
CA MET A 476 -12.04 0.60 -36.42
C MET A 476 -13.06 0.82 -37.56
N GLY A 477 -13.04 -0.03 -38.60
CA GLY A 477 -13.97 0.06 -39.74
C GLY A 477 -13.57 1.07 -40.82
N ASP A 478 -12.34 1.60 -40.79
CA ASP A 478 -11.81 2.43 -41.88
C ASP A 478 -11.38 1.51 -43.03
N VAL A 479 -12.32 1.23 -43.93
CA VAL A 479 -12.06 0.62 -45.23
C VAL A 479 -11.36 1.67 -46.11
N GLU A 480 -10.10 1.44 -46.45
CA GLU A 480 -9.48 2.14 -47.58
C GLU A 480 -10.20 1.70 -48.87
N GLU A 481 -11.04 2.57 -49.42
CA GLU A 481 -11.42 2.50 -50.84
C GLU A 481 -10.13 2.62 -51.67
N ASN A 482 -9.69 1.48 -52.19
CA ASN A 482 -8.52 1.40 -53.05
C ASN A 482 -8.89 2.04 -54.41
N LYS A 483 -8.43 3.27 -54.67
CA LYS A 483 -8.56 3.90 -55.99
C LYS A 483 -7.61 3.23 -56.99
N GLY A 484 -8.23 2.64 -58.00
CA GLY A 484 -7.67 1.76 -59.01
C GLY A 484 -6.45 2.25 -59.78
N ARG A 485 -5.73 1.26 -60.31
CA ARG A 485 -5.03 1.37 -61.60
C ARG A 485 -5.03 0.01 -62.29
N ASP A 486 -5.97 -0.16 -63.22
CA ASP A 486 -5.94 -1.23 -64.21
C ASP A 486 -4.77 -1.01 -65.18
N THR A 487 -4.01 -2.07 -65.45
CA THR A 487 -3.67 -2.56 -66.80
C THR A 487 -2.90 -3.89 -66.71
N GLY A 488 -3.40 -4.95 -67.38
CA GLY A 488 -2.53 -5.96 -68.01
C GLY A 488 -2.54 -7.40 -67.49
N ALA A 489 -3.56 -8.17 -67.89
CA ALA A 489 -3.59 -9.59 -68.32
C ALA A 489 -2.48 -10.63 -67.94
N VAL A 490 -2.97 -11.76 -67.36
CA VAL A 490 -2.57 -13.20 -67.51
C VAL A 490 -1.25 -13.62 -66.81
N SER A 491 -1.14 -14.67 -65.96
CA SER A 491 -1.71 -16.04 -65.92
C SER A 491 -1.87 -16.64 -64.50
N THR A 492 -2.72 -17.66 -64.41
CA THR A 492 -3.03 -18.63 -63.32
C THR A 492 -1.79 -19.22 -62.59
N ASP A 493 -1.80 -19.49 -61.28
CA ASP A 493 -2.46 -20.64 -60.64
C ASP A 493 -2.95 -20.41 -59.18
N SER A 494 -3.98 -21.20 -58.86
CA SER A 494 -4.89 -21.26 -57.70
C SER A 494 -4.31 -21.73 -56.37
N ILE A 495 -4.85 -21.26 -55.23
CA ILE A 495 -5.38 -22.11 -54.13
C ILE A 495 -6.65 -21.47 -53.51
N VAL A 496 -7.65 -22.32 -53.34
CA VAL A 496 -9.07 -22.14 -53.01
C VAL A 496 -9.32 -21.66 -51.56
N ILE A 497 -10.22 -20.68 -51.39
CA ILE A 497 -10.94 -20.42 -50.13
C ILE A 497 -12.43 -20.67 -50.40
N SER A 498 -12.99 -21.70 -49.76
CA SER A 498 -14.41 -22.03 -49.82
C SER A 498 -15.23 -21.16 -48.85
N ASN A 499 -15.92 -20.21 -49.48
CA ASN A 499 -17.16 -19.49 -49.21
C ASN A 499 -18.14 -19.92 -48.09
N SER A 500 -18.83 -18.85 -47.64
CA SER A 500 -20.29 -18.65 -47.51
C SER A 500 -21.07 -19.17 -46.30
N SER A 501 -21.59 -18.17 -45.60
CA SER A 501 -22.88 -18.04 -44.94
C SER A 501 -24.10 -18.52 -45.76
N GLU A 502 -25.03 -19.24 -45.13
CA GLU A 502 -26.48 -18.94 -44.99
C GLU A 502 -27.18 -20.15 -44.32
N ILE A 503 -27.75 -19.98 -43.11
CA ILE A 503 -29.19 -19.88 -42.78
C ILE A 503 -30.04 -21.10 -43.18
N GLY A 504 -30.60 -21.79 -42.18
CA GLY A 504 -31.95 -22.40 -42.28
C GLY A 504 -32.16 -23.83 -41.75
N LEU A 505 -32.65 -23.92 -40.50
CA LEU A 505 -33.74 -24.81 -40.00
C LEU A 505 -33.62 -26.37 -39.99
N ILE A 506 -34.37 -26.93 -39.03
CA ILE A 506 -34.98 -28.28 -38.91
C ILE A 506 -34.28 -29.35 -38.02
N GLN A 507 -34.72 -29.41 -36.75
CA GLN A 507 -35.46 -30.51 -36.08
C GLN A 507 -34.95 -31.97 -36.06
N GLN A 508 -34.75 -32.46 -34.82
CA GLN A 508 -35.02 -33.80 -34.22
C GLN A 508 -34.92 -35.10 -35.07
N ASN A 509 -34.06 -36.04 -34.67
CA ASN A 509 -34.41 -37.27 -33.89
C ASN A 509 -33.34 -38.40 -33.93
N ASN A 510 -33.10 -39.00 -32.75
CA ASN A 510 -32.82 -40.43 -32.45
C ASN A 510 -31.53 -41.11 -33.00
N VAL A 511 -30.80 -42.02 -32.33
CA VAL A 511 -31.04 -42.98 -31.23
C VAL A 511 -29.66 -43.54 -30.71
N ASN A 512 -29.57 -43.74 -29.39
CA ASN A 512 -28.77 -44.70 -28.56
C ASN A 512 -27.23 -44.89 -28.70
N LEU A 513 -26.52 -44.80 -27.56
CA LEU A 513 -26.00 -45.99 -26.83
C LEU A 513 -25.45 -45.68 -25.39
N ALA A 514 -25.92 -46.48 -24.42
CA ALA A 514 -25.27 -46.96 -23.18
C ALA A 514 -25.04 -46.03 -21.94
N ASN A 515 -25.75 -46.37 -20.84
CA ASN A 515 -25.41 -46.05 -19.42
C ASN A 515 -24.36 -47.06 -18.88
N PRO A 516 -23.59 -46.73 -17.79
CA PRO A 516 -23.96 -47.20 -16.43
C PRO A 516 -23.58 -46.17 -15.30
N PRO A 517 -23.62 -46.45 -13.97
CA PRO A 517 -24.77 -46.13 -13.09
C PRO A 517 -24.39 -45.49 -11.73
N THR A 518 -24.83 -44.26 -11.40
CA THR A 518 -24.69 -43.71 -10.02
C THR A 518 -25.71 -42.61 -9.69
N CYS A 519 -27.01 -42.92 -9.66
CA CYS A 519 -28.02 -41.93 -9.23
C CYS A 519 -29.26 -42.54 -8.55
N LEU A 520 -29.08 -43.57 -7.72
CA LEU A 520 -30.19 -44.18 -6.95
C LEU A 520 -30.22 -43.79 -5.46
N ILE A 521 -29.19 -43.12 -4.93
CA ILE A 521 -29.15 -42.73 -3.51
C ILE A 521 -29.92 -41.41 -3.25
N PHE A 522 -30.09 -40.56 -4.26
CA PHE A 522 -30.61 -39.19 -4.09
C PHE A 522 -32.12 -39.06 -3.88
N ARG A 523 -32.91 -40.13 -4.07
CA ARG A 523 -34.39 -40.06 -3.96
C ARG A 523 -34.95 -40.40 -2.58
N LEU A 524 -34.17 -40.98 -1.67
CA LEU A 524 -34.63 -41.38 -0.33
C LEU A 524 -34.38 -40.29 0.74
N ASP A 525 -33.30 -39.53 0.62
CA ASP A 525 -32.93 -38.52 1.63
C ASP A 525 -33.74 -37.21 1.51
N VAL A 526 -34.21 -36.86 0.30
CA VAL A 526 -34.99 -35.63 0.08
C VAL A 526 -36.42 -35.75 0.65
N SER A 527 -37.00 -36.96 0.67
CA SER A 527 -38.31 -37.19 1.29
C SER A 527 -38.29 -37.09 2.82
N PHE A 528 -37.15 -37.40 3.46
CA PHE A 528 -37.01 -37.35 4.91
C PHE A 528 -36.98 -35.91 5.46
N PHE A 529 -36.49 -34.95 4.68
CA PHE A 529 -36.43 -33.53 5.08
C PHE A 529 -37.78 -32.81 5.06
N GLY A 530 -38.77 -33.30 4.31
CA GLY A 530 -40.13 -32.77 4.33
C GLY A 530 -40.83 -32.96 5.68
N GLN A 531 -40.57 -34.08 6.36
CA GLN A 531 -41.20 -34.45 7.63
C GLN A 531 -40.65 -33.69 8.85
N LEU A 532 -39.42 -33.17 8.78
CA LEU A 532 -38.80 -32.40 9.88
C LEU A 532 -39.37 -30.99 10.04
N SER A 533 -40.11 -30.48 9.06
CA SER A 533 -40.79 -29.18 9.14
C SER A 533 -41.99 -29.17 10.10
N GLN A 534 -42.55 -30.34 10.42
CA GLN A 534 -43.75 -30.45 11.26
C GLN A 534 -43.46 -30.50 12.77
N PHE A 535 -42.19 -30.68 13.19
CA PHE A 535 -41.85 -30.90 14.60
C PHE A 535 -41.26 -29.69 15.34
N SER A 536 -41.35 -28.47 14.77
CA SER A 536 -40.86 -27.26 15.44
C SER A 536 -41.79 -26.08 15.20
N ALA A 537 -42.89 -26.02 15.96
CA ALA A 537 -43.75 -24.84 16.01
C ALA A 537 -43.21 -23.71 16.93
N GLY A 538 -42.00 -23.86 17.49
CA GLY A 538 -41.50 -22.99 18.57
C GLY A 538 -40.23 -22.17 18.27
N CYS A 539 -39.63 -22.25 17.08
CA CYS A 539 -38.31 -21.65 16.83
C CYS A 539 -38.31 -20.69 15.63
N LEU A 540 -38.34 -19.37 15.91
CA LEU A 540 -38.50 -18.29 14.92
C LEU A 540 -37.28 -18.05 14.00
N ILE A 541 -36.15 -18.71 14.23
CA ILE A 541 -34.91 -18.51 13.45
C ILE A 541 -34.84 -19.45 12.21
N PHE A 542 -35.70 -20.47 12.13
CA PHE A 542 -35.52 -21.55 11.16
C PHE A 542 -36.22 -21.36 9.79
N ARG A 543 -37.20 -20.44 9.69
CA ARG A 543 -37.96 -20.22 8.43
C ARG A 543 -37.17 -19.65 7.25
N PRO A 544 -36.22 -18.69 7.43
CA PRO A 544 -35.48 -18.13 6.30
C PRO A 544 -34.52 -19.14 5.67
N VAL A 545 -33.88 -19.96 6.50
CA VAL A 545 -32.81 -20.90 6.10
C VAL A 545 -33.36 -22.06 5.26
N VAL A 546 -34.56 -22.56 5.58
CA VAL A 546 -35.21 -23.65 4.83
C VAL A 546 -35.60 -23.20 3.41
N SER A 547 -36.01 -21.94 3.24
CA SER A 547 -36.35 -21.40 1.91
C SER A 547 -35.13 -21.26 1.00
N ILE A 548 -33.96 -20.96 1.57
CA ILE A 548 -32.68 -20.83 0.87
C ILE A 548 -32.22 -22.21 0.35
N PHE A 549 -32.47 -23.28 1.10
CA PHE A 549 -32.09 -24.63 0.70
C PHE A 549 -32.95 -25.22 -0.42
N GLY A 550 -34.24 -24.88 -0.49
CA GLY A 550 -35.11 -25.28 -1.61
C GLY A 550 -34.66 -24.68 -2.95
N TRP A 551 -34.01 -23.52 -2.91
CA TRP A 551 -33.49 -22.84 -4.10
C TRP A 551 -32.20 -23.46 -4.63
N MET A 552 -31.44 -24.14 -3.77
CA MET A 552 -30.15 -24.76 -4.13
C MET A 552 -30.27 -26.16 -4.75
N SER A 553 -31.48 -26.74 -4.83
CA SER A 553 -31.69 -28.07 -5.43
C SER A 553 -31.63 -28.08 -6.97
N GLN A 554 -31.46 -26.93 -7.63
CA GLN A 554 -31.43 -26.82 -9.09
C GLN A 554 -30.01 -26.81 -9.70
N PHE A 555 -28.96 -26.77 -8.88
CA PHE A 555 -27.59 -26.76 -9.38
C PHE A 555 -26.91 -28.10 -9.11
N SER A 556 -26.89 -28.97 -10.11
CA SER A 556 -26.09 -30.20 -10.14
C SER A 556 -25.04 -30.08 -11.24
N ALA A 557 -23.76 -30.08 -10.85
CA ALA A 557 -22.71 -30.94 -11.38
C ALA A 557 -21.33 -30.49 -10.87
N GLY A 558 -20.62 -31.39 -10.17
CA GLY A 558 -19.15 -31.38 -10.12
C GLY A 558 -18.47 -31.08 -8.78
N CYS A 559 -18.61 -31.99 -7.81
CA CYS A 559 -17.63 -32.37 -6.76
C CYS A 559 -16.60 -31.33 -6.24
N LEU A 560 -16.80 -30.88 -4.98
CA LEU A 560 -15.79 -30.83 -3.89
C LEU A 560 -16.29 -30.09 -2.62
N ILE A 561 -17.50 -29.53 -2.61
CA ILE A 561 -17.95 -28.62 -1.54
C ILE A 561 -18.50 -29.35 -0.30
N PHE A 562 -18.75 -30.66 -0.35
CA PHE A 562 -19.49 -31.35 0.71
C PHE A 562 -18.66 -31.67 1.98
N ARG A 563 -17.33 -31.68 1.92
CA ARG A 563 -16.49 -31.97 3.11
C ARG A 563 -16.36 -30.77 4.05
N SER A 564 -16.52 -29.57 3.51
CA SER A 564 -16.40 -28.29 4.24
C SER A 564 -17.63 -28.00 5.10
N VAL A 565 -18.82 -28.38 4.61
CA VAL A 565 -20.10 -28.14 5.28
C VAL A 565 -20.30 -29.08 6.47
N PHE A 566 -19.77 -30.30 6.40
CA PHE A 566 -19.81 -31.26 7.51
C PHE A 566 -19.04 -30.77 8.76
N SER A 567 -17.94 -30.04 8.55
CA SER A 567 -17.16 -29.44 9.65
C SER A 567 -17.91 -28.31 10.36
N ILE A 568 -18.78 -27.60 9.65
CA ILE A 568 -19.60 -26.52 10.20
C ILE A 568 -20.74 -27.10 11.06
N PHE A 569 -21.32 -28.23 10.65
CA PHE A 569 -22.35 -28.92 11.43
C PHE A 569 -21.83 -29.52 12.74
N SER A 570 -20.61 -30.09 12.76
CA SER A 570 -19.98 -30.59 13.99
C SER A 570 -19.74 -29.45 15.00
N TRP A 571 -19.36 -28.27 14.51
CA TRP A 571 -19.10 -27.10 15.34
C TRP A 571 -20.37 -26.50 15.97
N MET A 572 -21.52 -26.59 15.28
CA MET A 572 -22.81 -26.11 15.81
C MET A 572 -23.43 -27.04 16.87
N SER A 573 -22.93 -28.26 17.06
CA SER A 573 -23.38 -29.15 18.15
C SER A 573 -22.98 -28.67 19.54
N HIS A 574 -22.03 -27.74 19.63
CA HIS A 574 -21.48 -27.23 20.89
C HIS A 574 -22.24 -26.02 21.47
N PHE A 575 -23.20 -25.45 20.75
CA PHE A 575 -24.00 -24.31 21.20
C PHE A 575 -25.50 -24.63 21.19
N SER A 576 -25.97 -25.35 22.21
CA SER A 576 -27.30 -25.17 22.82
C SER A 576 -27.55 -26.28 23.84
N SER A 577 -27.68 -25.92 25.11
CA SER A 577 -28.20 -26.79 26.17
C SER A 577 -29.74 -26.84 26.19
N SER A 578 -30.42 -26.26 25.19
CA SER A 578 -31.88 -26.08 25.19
C SER A 578 -32.63 -26.85 24.09
N CYS A 579 -32.00 -27.79 23.39
CA CYS A 579 -32.67 -28.63 22.39
C CYS A 579 -32.39 -30.12 22.64
N LEU A 580 -33.17 -30.73 23.53
CA LEU A 580 -32.94 -32.11 23.99
C LEU A 580 -33.21 -33.21 22.93
N ASN A 581 -33.81 -32.88 21.78
CA ASN A 581 -34.19 -33.90 20.77
C ASN A 581 -33.19 -34.10 19.63
N PHE A 582 -32.07 -33.38 19.59
CA PHE A 582 -31.11 -33.53 18.49
C PHE A 582 -29.99 -34.57 18.75
N ARG A 583 -29.97 -35.21 19.93
CA ARG A 583 -28.91 -36.17 20.28
C ARG A 583 -29.09 -37.57 19.68
N LEU A 584 -30.29 -37.90 19.18
CA LEU A 584 -30.60 -39.23 18.63
C LEU A 584 -30.40 -39.35 17.11
N GLY A 585 -30.36 -38.24 16.37
CA GLY A 585 -30.15 -38.27 14.91
C GLY A 585 -28.69 -38.32 14.47
N VAL A 586 -27.76 -37.88 15.33
CA VAL A 586 -26.33 -37.76 14.98
C VAL A 586 -25.59 -39.11 15.08
N SER A 587 -26.16 -40.14 15.74
CA SER A 587 -25.51 -41.46 15.81
C SER A 587 -25.77 -42.36 14.60
N ILE A 588 -26.59 -41.93 13.63
CA ILE A 588 -26.94 -42.74 12.46
C ILE A 588 -26.00 -42.45 11.26
N PHE A 589 -25.20 -41.38 11.34
CA PHE A 589 -24.26 -40.98 10.27
C PHE A 589 -22.85 -40.68 10.78
N GLY A 590 -22.46 -41.30 11.90
CA GLY A 590 -21.07 -41.36 12.40
C GLY A 590 -20.32 -42.55 11.81
#